data_AF-A0A353HTN2-F1
#
_entry.id   AF-A0A353HTN2-F1
#
_cell.length_a   1.000
_cell.length_b   1.000
_cell.length_c   1.000
_cell.angle_alpha   90.00
_cell.angle_beta   90.00
_cell.angle_gamma   90.00
#
_symmetry.space_group_name_H-M   'P 1'
#
loop_
_entity.id
_entity.type
_entity.pdbx_description
1 polymer ?
#
loop_
_entity_poly.entity_id
_entity_poly.type
_entity_poly.pdbx_seq_one_letter_code
_entity_poly.pdbx_strand_id
1 'polypeptide(L)'
;MRDPQVVAPQEGTSATPGFGATPAKASDDEIRSMARMGNREQREEIGRALRMLREWYGIQYQPQLTPDGRRMIAMLEGTPAGAQFNQVFLRTFSNHHLSALAPSLHCTVKSDLNHDGLQRYCENIVIVQKNGINDMREMLCKKYSDCGFIPMTGDKRKDYEF
;
A
#
# COMPACT_ATOMS: atom_id res chain seq x y z
N MET A 1 -20.49 -8.64 6.47
CA MET A 1 -20.47 -7.72 7.63
C MET A 1 -19.03 -7.61 8.08
N ARG A 2 -18.39 -6.44 7.96
CA ARG A 2 -17.01 -6.23 8.46
C ARG A 2 -17.05 -6.08 9.99
N ASP A 3 -16.10 -6.68 10.68
CA ASP A 3 -16.05 -6.86 12.14
C ASP A 3 -16.05 -5.51 12.89
N PRO A 4 -16.96 -5.29 13.87
CA PRO A 4 -17.06 -4.05 14.65
C PRO A 4 -15.83 -3.74 15.53
N GLN A 5 -14.86 -4.66 15.69
CA GLN A 5 -13.61 -4.36 16.40
C GLN A 5 -12.60 -3.51 15.61
N VAL A 6 -12.86 -3.19 14.33
CA VAL A 6 -11.93 -2.44 13.46
C VAL A 6 -11.94 -0.91 13.72
N VAL A 7 -12.80 -0.42 14.61
CA VAL A 7 -12.91 1.00 14.97
C VAL A 7 -12.39 1.24 16.40
N ALA A 8 -11.13 0.93 16.66
CA ALA A 8 -10.43 1.39 17.87
C ALA A 8 -9.70 2.71 17.57
N PRO A 9 -10.15 3.87 18.10
CA PRO A 9 -9.48 5.17 17.89
C PRO A 9 -8.06 5.22 18.46
N GLN A 10 -7.77 4.31 19.40
CA GLN A 10 -6.50 4.13 20.10
C GLN A 10 -5.53 3.20 19.37
N GLU A 11 -5.97 2.48 18.32
CA GLU A 11 -5.09 1.65 17.49
C GLU A 11 -4.23 2.56 16.59
N GLY A 12 -3.32 3.31 17.20
CA GLY A 12 -2.26 3.97 16.47
C GLY A 12 -1.36 2.90 15.86
N THR A 13 -1.09 2.98 14.56
CA THR A 13 0.06 2.27 14.01
C THR A 13 1.29 2.75 14.78
N SER A 14 1.97 1.86 15.52
CA SER A 14 3.21 2.23 16.22
C SER A 14 4.12 2.95 15.24
N ALA A 15 4.56 4.15 15.63
CA ALA A 15 5.33 5.01 14.74
C ALA A 15 6.50 4.23 14.14
N THR A 16 6.75 4.43 12.84
CA THR A 16 7.92 3.85 12.19
C THR A 16 9.15 4.23 13.01
N PRO A 17 10.05 3.28 13.36
CA PRO A 17 11.26 3.60 14.11
C PRO A 17 11.99 4.81 13.49
N GLY A 18 12.25 5.84 14.30
CA GLY A 18 12.85 7.11 13.84
C GLY A 18 11.84 8.20 13.43
N PHE A 19 10.54 7.94 13.48
CA PHE A 19 9.48 8.93 13.22
C PHE A 19 8.61 9.10 14.46
N GLY A 20 8.30 10.35 14.83
CA GLY A 20 7.35 10.64 15.90
C GLY A 20 5.90 10.35 15.47
N ALA A 21 5.01 10.11 16.43
CA ALA A 21 3.58 10.05 16.13
C ALA A 21 3.10 11.42 15.61
N THR A 22 2.35 11.43 14.50
CA THR A 22 1.76 12.64 13.94
C THR A 22 0.23 12.58 14.05
N PRO A 23 -0.46 13.73 14.22
CA PRO A 23 -1.90 13.77 14.12
C PRO A 23 -2.38 13.27 12.75
N ALA A 24 -3.44 12.45 12.74
CA ALA A 24 -4.01 11.98 11.49
C ALA A 24 -4.59 13.15 10.67
N LYS A 25 -4.15 13.29 9.43
CA LYS A 25 -4.64 14.34 8.51
C LYS A 25 -5.96 13.99 7.82
N ALA A 26 -6.30 12.70 7.75
CA ALA A 26 -7.55 12.25 7.14
C ALA A 26 -8.74 12.59 8.03
N SER A 27 -9.71 13.33 7.51
CA SER A 27 -10.96 13.60 8.22
C SER A 27 -11.95 12.44 8.17
N ASP A 28 -11.81 11.53 7.20
CA ASP A 28 -12.73 10.40 7.01
C ASP A 28 -12.29 9.18 7.83
N ASP A 29 -13.21 8.67 8.66
CA ASP A 29 -13.01 7.52 9.55
C ASP A 29 -12.66 6.23 8.80
N GLU A 30 -13.28 6.02 7.63
CA GLU A 30 -13.03 4.86 6.79
C GLU A 30 -11.61 4.91 6.20
N ILE A 31 -11.15 6.10 5.80
CA ILE A 31 -9.77 6.29 5.33
C ILE A 31 -8.76 6.05 6.45
N ARG A 32 -9.03 6.55 7.66
CA ARG A 32 -8.17 6.26 8.83
C ARG A 32 -8.12 4.76 9.12
N SER A 33 -9.27 4.09 9.05
CA SER A 33 -9.36 2.64 9.23
C SER A 33 -8.58 1.86 8.17
N MET A 34 -8.76 2.22 6.90
CA MET A 34 -8.03 1.63 5.78
C MET A 34 -6.52 1.82 5.94
N ALA A 35 -6.07 3.02 6.31
CA ALA A 35 -4.64 3.30 6.48
C ALA A 35 -4.02 2.43 7.59
N ARG A 36 -4.74 2.22 8.71
CA ARG A 36 -4.29 1.33 9.79
C ARG A 36 -4.18 -0.12 9.34
N MET A 37 -5.24 -0.64 8.70
CA MET A 37 -5.27 -2.00 8.17
C MET A 37 -4.15 -2.23 7.14
N GLY A 38 -4.03 -1.32 6.16
CA GLY A 38 -2.99 -1.39 5.14
C GLY A 38 -1.57 -1.30 5.72
N ASN A 39 -1.35 -0.50 6.76
CA ASN A 39 -0.04 -0.45 7.44
C ASN A 39 0.27 -1.78 8.15
N ARG A 40 -0.70 -2.34 8.86
CA ARG A 40 -0.56 -3.62 9.57
C ARG A 40 -0.22 -4.74 8.58
N GLU A 41 -1.01 -4.89 7.53
CA GLU A 41 -0.84 -5.91 6.50
C GLU A 41 0.52 -5.77 5.78
N GLN A 42 0.88 -4.57 5.33
CA GLN A 42 2.17 -4.38 4.64
C GLN A 42 3.38 -4.64 5.54
N ARG A 43 3.29 -4.37 6.86
CA ARG A 43 4.37 -4.71 7.81
C ARG A 43 4.50 -6.22 8.01
N GLU A 44 3.39 -6.94 8.01
CA GLU A 44 3.41 -8.41 8.04
C GLU A 44 4.04 -8.98 6.77
N GLU A 45 3.72 -8.44 5.58
CA GLU A 45 4.34 -8.86 4.32
C GLU A 45 5.84 -8.55 4.29
N ILE A 46 6.28 -7.36 4.74
CA ILE A 46 7.72 -7.04 4.89
C ILE A 46 8.41 -8.06 5.80
N GLY A 47 7.79 -8.42 6.92
CA GLY A 47 8.35 -9.41 7.84
C GLY A 47 8.49 -10.79 7.20
N ARG A 48 7.52 -11.21 6.37
CA ARG A 48 7.60 -12.48 5.63
C ARG A 48 8.73 -12.43 4.59
N ALA A 49 8.80 -11.37 3.79
CA ALA A 49 9.85 -11.22 2.77
C ALA A 49 11.26 -11.20 3.37
N LEU A 50 11.46 -10.51 4.50
CA LEU A 50 12.76 -10.49 5.19
C LEU A 50 13.14 -11.87 5.76
N ARG A 51 12.17 -12.65 6.25
CA ARG A 51 12.42 -14.03 6.68
C ARG A 51 12.83 -14.91 5.51
N MET A 52 12.13 -14.82 4.37
CA MET A 52 12.47 -15.55 3.14
C MET A 52 13.91 -15.23 2.69
N LEU A 53 14.29 -13.95 2.63
CA LEU A 53 15.65 -13.53 2.26
C LEU A 53 16.71 -14.14 3.18
N ARG A 54 16.47 -14.09 4.49
CA ARG A 54 17.40 -14.63 5.49
C ARG A 54 17.49 -16.15 5.44
N GLU A 55 16.35 -16.85 5.39
CA GLU A 55 16.29 -18.30 5.55
C GLU A 55 16.67 -19.05 4.28
N TRP A 56 16.31 -18.53 3.10
CA TRP A 56 16.60 -19.20 1.84
C TRP A 56 17.94 -18.78 1.24
N TYR A 57 18.38 -17.55 1.49
CA TYR A 57 19.57 -16.99 0.83
C TYR A 57 20.64 -16.47 1.80
N GLY A 58 20.41 -16.52 3.12
CA GLY A 58 21.34 -15.93 4.10
C GLY A 58 21.44 -14.40 4.01
N ILE A 59 20.54 -13.74 3.28
CA ILE A 59 20.61 -12.30 3.01
C ILE A 59 19.96 -11.54 4.17
N GLN A 60 20.72 -10.63 4.78
CA GLN A 60 20.20 -9.62 5.68
C GLN A 60 19.97 -8.34 4.89
N TYR A 61 18.71 -7.91 4.79
CA TYR A 61 18.33 -6.73 4.02
C TYR A 61 17.62 -5.71 4.91
N GLN A 62 17.95 -4.43 4.73
CA GLN A 62 17.24 -3.32 5.34
C GLN A 62 16.39 -2.62 4.27
N PRO A 63 15.04 -2.65 4.36
CA PRO A 63 14.17 -1.98 3.39
C PRO A 63 14.51 -0.49 3.25
N GLN A 64 14.58 -0.04 2.00
CA GLN A 64 14.86 1.35 1.65
C GLN A 64 13.66 1.97 0.93
N LEU A 65 13.41 3.25 1.18
CA LEU A 65 12.44 4.00 0.39
C LEU A 65 12.97 4.20 -1.04
N THR A 66 12.12 3.96 -2.03
CA THR A 66 12.41 4.31 -3.42
C THR A 66 12.28 5.83 -3.63
N PRO A 67 12.89 6.41 -4.69
CA PRO A 67 12.66 7.81 -5.04
C PRO A 67 11.17 8.14 -5.21
N ASP A 68 10.41 7.24 -5.82
CA ASP A 68 8.96 7.41 -6.05
C ASP A 68 8.20 7.39 -4.74
N GLY A 69 8.53 6.45 -3.84
CA GLY A 69 7.97 6.39 -2.49
C GLY A 69 8.24 7.67 -1.69
N ARG A 70 9.46 8.21 -1.75
CA ARG A 70 9.78 9.52 -1.13
C ARG A 70 8.92 10.65 -1.68
N ARG A 71 8.70 10.71 -3.00
CA ARG A 71 7.84 11.74 -3.61
C ARG A 71 6.38 11.61 -3.18
N MET A 72 5.86 10.38 -3.10
CA MET A 72 4.50 10.11 -2.62
C MET A 72 4.32 10.52 -1.14
N ILE A 73 5.30 10.22 -0.29
CA ILE A 73 5.30 10.65 1.12
C ILE A 73 5.30 12.18 1.21
N ALA A 74 6.22 12.85 0.50
CA ALA A 74 6.30 14.32 0.50
C ALA A 74 5.00 14.97 0.01
N MET A 75 4.31 14.37 -0.97
CA MET A 75 3.00 14.84 -1.43
C MET A 75 1.95 14.79 -0.32
N LEU A 76 1.89 13.69 0.45
CA LEU A 76 0.96 13.54 1.58
C LEU A 76 1.32 14.48 2.75
N GLU A 77 2.62 14.67 3.01
CA GLU A 77 3.12 15.60 4.03
C GLU A 77 2.83 17.06 3.67
N GLY A 78 2.89 17.43 2.39
CA GLY A 78 2.53 18.77 1.92
C GLY A 78 1.03 19.02 1.80
N THR A 79 0.20 17.98 1.84
CA THR A 79 -1.26 18.13 1.65
C THR A 79 -1.95 18.60 2.94
N PRO A 80 -2.80 19.65 2.89
CA PRO A 80 -3.63 20.09 4.00
C PRO A 80 -4.57 18.99 4.51
N ALA A 81 -4.77 18.94 5.83
CA ALA A 81 -5.69 17.99 6.47
C ALA A 81 -7.14 18.17 5.99
N GLY A 82 -7.97 17.13 6.15
CA GLY A 82 -9.37 17.14 5.78
C GLY A 82 -9.66 16.51 4.42
N ALA A 83 -10.67 17.03 3.72
CA ALA A 83 -11.14 16.45 2.46
C ALA A 83 -10.09 16.46 1.35
N GLN A 84 -9.16 17.43 1.36
CA GLN A 84 -8.05 17.47 0.41
C GLN A 84 -7.08 16.32 0.66
N PHE A 85 -6.69 16.09 1.92
CA PHE A 85 -5.86 14.94 2.29
C PHE A 85 -6.51 13.63 1.89
N ASN A 86 -7.80 13.45 2.16
CA ASN A 86 -8.53 12.23 1.82
C ASN A 86 -8.41 11.89 0.33
N GLN A 87 -8.68 12.85 -0.56
CA GLN A 87 -8.60 12.63 -2.00
C GLN A 87 -7.17 12.35 -2.46
N VAL A 88 -6.19 13.12 -1.96
CA VAL A 88 -4.78 12.91 -2.32
C VAL A 88 -4.27 11.55 -1.82
N PHE A 89 -4.68 11.13 -0.62
CA PHE A 89 -4.37 9.81 -0.08
C PHE A 89 -4.90 8.70 -0.97
N LEU A 90 -6.20 8.73 -1.32
CA LEU A 90 -6.82 7.69 -2.15
C LEU A 90 -6.16 7.59 -3.53
N ARG A 91 -5.88 8.72 -4.18
CA ARG A 91 -5.20 8.75 -5.48
C ARG A 91 -3.76 8.22 -5.38
N THR A 92 -3.00 8.77 -4.43
CA THR A 92 -1.59 8.42 -4.24
C THR A 92 -1.41 6.96 -3.87
N PHE A 93 -2.23 6.45 -2.96
CA PHE A 93 -2.12 5.07 -2.49
C PHE A 93 -2.63 4.06 -3.53
N SER A 94 -3.61 4.44 -4.38
CA SER A 94 -3.96 3.65 -5.57
C SER A 94 -2.81 3.54 -6.56
N ASN A 95 -2.10 4.65 -6.84
CA ASN A 95 -0.92 4.65 -7.70
C ASN A 95 0.21 3.80 -7.12
N HIS A 96 0.43 3.88 -5.80
CA HIS A 96 1.37 3.03 -5.09
C HIS A 96 1.03 1.54 -5.25
N HIS A 97 -0.23 1.14 -5.03
CA HIS A 97 -0.66 -0.24 -5.20
C HIS A 97 -0.51 -0.73 -6.64
N LEU A 98 -0.82 0.11 -7.63
CA LEU A 98 -0.62 -0.22 -9.04
C LEU A 98 0.86 -0.51 -9.32
N SER A 99 1.77 0.31 -8.78
CA SER A 99 3.22 0.11 -8.93
C SER A 99 3.73 -1.22 -8.35
N ALA A 100 3.00 -1.81 -7.41
CA ALA A 100 3.31 -3.10 -6.81
C ALA A 100 2.81 -4.29 -7.66
N LEU A 101 1.82 -4.10 -8.55
CA LEU A 101 1.22 -5.21 -9.29
C LEU A 101 2.19 -5.86 -10.29
N ALA A 102 2.86 -5.07 -11.14
CA ALA A 102 3.79 -5.59 -12.13
C ALA A 102 4.94 -6.44 -11.53
N PRO A 103 5.70 -5.96 -10.51
CA PRO A 103 6.75 -6.79 -9.91
C PRO A 103 6.18 -8.04 -9.21
N SER A 104 5.00 -7.96 -8.59
CA SER A 104 4.37 -9.13 -7.96
C SER A 104 3.88 -10.14 -9.00
N LEU A 105 3.33 -9.70 -10.12
CA LEU A 105 2.95 -10.58 -11.23
C LEU A 105 4.18 -11.26 -11.83
N HIS A 106 5.24 -10.49 -12.11
CA HIS A 106 6.51 -11.05 -12.54
C HIS A 106 7.05 -12.09 -11.57
N CYS A 107 6.95 -11.84 -10.26
CA CYS A 107 7.37 -12.81 -9.25
C CYS A 107 6.63 -14.14 -9.36
N THR A 108 5.33 -14.17 -9.69
CA THR A 108 4.56 -15.43 -9.81
C THR A 108 5.07 -16.38 -10.90
N VAL A 109 5.80 -15.85 -11.90
CA VAL A 109 6.31 -16.62 -13.04
C VAL A 109 7.84 -16.67 -13.12
N LYS A 110 8.54 -15.74 -12.46
CA LYS A 110 10.01 -15.65 -12.43
C LYS A 110 10.62 -16.14 -11.11
N SER A 111 9.81 -16.52 -10.12
CA SER A 111 10.31 -17.12 -8.88
C SER A 111 11.00 -18.45 -9.14
N ASP A 112 11.98 -18.80 -8.30
CA ASP A 112 12.56 -20.14 -8.29
C ASP A 112 11.47 -21.19 -8.02
N LEU A 113 11.50 -22.28 -8.79
CA LEU A 113 10.54 -23.38 -8.69
C LEU A 113 10.58 -24.07 -7.32
N ASN A 114 11.69 -23.97 -6.59
CA ASN A 114 11.86 -24.58 -5.27
C ASN A 114 11.27 -23.74 -4.11
N HIS A 115 10.70 -22.58 -4.40
CA HIS A 115 10.15 -21.66 -3.40
C HIS A 115 8.66 -21.38 -3.62
N ASP A 116 7.82 -22.42 -3.49
CA ASP A 116 6.36 -22.33 -3.61
C ASP A 116 5.72 -21.26 -2.70
N GLY A 117 6.31 -21.07 -1.51
CA GLY A 117 5.92 -20.01 -0.58
C GLY A 117 6.08 -18.59 -1.16
N LEU A 118 7.06 -18.37 -2.04
CA LEU A 118 7.26 -17.07 -2.70
C LEU A 118 6.18 -16.81 -3.74
N GLN A 119 5.81 -17.84 -4.51
CA GLN A 119 4.76 -17.74 -5.50
C GLN A 119 3.43 -17.34 -4.84
N ARG A 120 3.02 -18.06 -3.78
CA ARG A 120 1.80 -17.74 -3.02
C ARG A 120 1.84 -16.35 -2.40
N TYR A 121 2.99 -15.93 -1.88
CA TYR A 121 3.19 -14.58 -1.35
C TYR A 121 2.95 -13.52 -2.44
N CYS A 122 3.49 -13.72 -3.63
CA CYS A 122 3.35 -12.79 -4.75
C CYS A 122 1.92 -12.76 -5.32
N GLU A 123 1.25 -13.91 -5.43
CA GLU A 123 -0.17 -14.00 -5.80
C GLU A 123 -1.06 -13.24 -4.83
N ASN A 124 -0.82 -13.39 -3.52
CA ASN A 124 -1.57 -12.66 -2.48
C ASN A 124 -1.39 -11.15 -2.59
N ILE A 125 -0.18 -10.65 -2.88
CA ILE A 125 0.03 -9.21 -3.11
C ILE A 125 -0.80 -8.74 -4.30
N VAL A 126 -0.80 -9.46 -5.41
CA VAL A 126 -1.61 -9.08 -6.59
C VAL A 126 -3.09 -8.98 -6.22
N ILE A 127 -3.63 -9.97 -5.50
CA ILE A 127 -5.04 -9.99 -5.10
C ILE A 127 -5.37 -8.82 -4.17
N VAL A 128 -4.61 -8.64 -3.09
CA VAL A 128 -4.89 -7.63 -2.07
C VAL A 128 -4.73 -6.22 -2.63
N GLN A 129 -3.64 -5.95 -3.36
CA GLN A 129 -3.39 -4.61 -3.90
C GLN A 129 -4.40 -4.23 -4.99
N LYS A 130 -4.82 -5.18 -5.83
CA LYS A 130 -5.88 -4.95 -6.82
C LYS A 130 -7.21 -4.61 -6.15
N ASN A 131 -7.59 -5.35 -5.10
CA ASN A 131 -8.81 -5.07 -4.36
C ASN A 131 -8.73 -3.71 -3.66
N GLY A 132 -7.59 -3.38 -3.04
CA GLY A 132 -7.35 -2.06 -2.44
C GLY A 132 -7.48 -0.91 -3.44
N ILE A 133 -6.99 -1.05 -4.67
CA ILE A 133 -7.19 -0.07 -5.75
C ILE A 133 -8.68 0.14 -6.01
N ASN A 134 -9.45 -0.94 -6.13
CA ASN A 134 -10.89 -0.84 -6.40
C ASN A 134 -11.65 -0.19 -5.25
N ASP A 135 -11.35 -0.56 -4.00
CA ASP A 135 -11.95 0.05 -2.81
C ASP A 135 -11.66 1.57 -2.77
N MET A 136 -10.43 1.99 -3.08
CA MET A 136 -10.06 3.41 -3.12
C MET A 136 -10.73 4.18 -4.25
N ARG A 137 -10.85 3.58 -5.44
CA ARG A 137 -11.57 4.16 -6.59
C ARG A 137 -13.06 4.30 -6.30
N GLU A 138 -13.65 3.30 -5.65
CA GLU A 138 -15.05 3.34 -5.24
C GLU A 138 -15.30 4.45 -4.22
N MET A 139 -14.41 4.63 -3.23
CA MET A 139 -14.50 5.74 -2.29
C MET A 139 -14.33 7.11 -2.97
N LEU A 140 -13.40 7.25 -3.92
CA LEU A 140 -13.25 8.47 -4.72
C LEU A 140 -14.56 8.83 -5.44
N CYS A 141 -15.22 7.86 -6.06
CA CYS A 141 -16.51 8.05 -6.73
C CYS A 141 -17.62 8.42 -5.73
N LYS A 142 -17.84 7.59 -4.71
CA LYS A 142 -18.99 7.73 -3.80
C LYS A 142 -18.90 8.95 -2.88
N LYS A 143 -17.70 9.29 -2.41
CA LYS A 143 -17.52 10.35 -1.39
C LYS A 143 -17.05 11.68 -1.97
N TYR A 144 -16.39 11.65 -3.14
CA TYR A 144 -15.78 12.83 -3.74
C TYR A 144 -16.22 13.07 -5.19
N SER A 145 -17.19 12.29 -5.69
CA SER A 145 -17.72 12.39 -7.07
C SER A 145 -16.66 12.21 -8.17
N ASP A 146 -15.50 11.63 -7.85
CA ASP A 146 -14.45 11.33 -8.83
C ASP A 146 -14.50 9.87 -9.28
N CYS A 147 -15.45 9.58 -10.15
CA CYS A 147 -15.64 8.24 -10.71
C CYS A 147 -14.72 7.95 -11.91
N GLY A 148 -14.09 8.99 -12.48
CA GLY A 148 -13.22 8.90 -13.65
C GLY A 148 -11.77 8.57 -13.32
N PHE A 149 -11.41 8.46 -12.04
CA PHE A 149 -10.05 8.20 -11.62
C PHE A 149 -9.54 6.83 -12.11
N ILE A 150 -8.41 6.88 -12.83
CA ILE A 150 -7.64 5.74 -13.29
C ILE A 150 -6.24 5.87 -12.67
N PRO A 151 -5.78 4.90 -11.86
CA PRO A 151 -4.43 4.93 -11.28
C PRO A 151 -3.34 4.90 -12.36
N MET A 152 -2.20 5.53 -12.07
CA MET A 152 -1.04 5.59 -12.96
C MET A 152 0.24 5.38 -12.15
N THR A 153 1.22 4.66 -12.70
CA THR A 153 2.50 4.39 -12.01
C THR A 153 3.47 5.59 -12.03
N GLY A 154 3.16 6.62 -12.82
CA GLY A 154 4.02 7.81 -12.98
C GLY A 154 5.17 7.61 -13.98
N ASP A 155 5.42 6.38 -14.43
CA ASP A 155 6.20 6.07 -15.63
C ASP A 155 5.24 5.51 -16.68
N LYS A 156 4.85 6.34 -17.65
CA LYS A 156 3.90 5.94 -18.70
C LYS A 156 4.33 4.67 -19.42
N ARG A 157 5.62 4.34 -19.49
CA ARG A 157 6.08 3.09 -20.13
C ARG A 157 5.61 1.87 -19.35
N LYS A 158 5.65 1.92 -18.01
CA LYS A 158 5.19 0.84 -17.13
C LYS A 158 3.67 0.69 -17.14
N ASP A 159 2.94 1.77 -17.43
CA ASP A 159 1.48 1.72 -17.58
C ASP A 159 1.03 0.94 -18.85
N TYR A 160 1.96 0.63 -19.77
CA TYR A 160 1.71 -0.17 -20.98
C TYR A 160 2.44 -1.53 -20.99
N GLU A 161 3.15 -1.90 -19.92
CA GLU A 161 3.90 -3.17 -19.81
C GLU A 161 3.04 -4.35 -19.33
N PHE A 162 1.74 -4.35 -19.64
CA PHE A 162 0.83 -5.44 -19.31
C PHE A 162 0.83 -6.55 -20.37
#